data_AF-A0A0L0HNU3-F1
#
_entry.id   AF-A0A0L0HNU3-F1
#
_cell.length_a   1.000
_cell.length_b   1.000
_cell.length_c   1.000
_cell.angle_alpha   90.00
_cell.angle_beta   90.00
_cell.angle_gamma   90.00
#
_symmetry.space_group_name_H-M   'P 1'
#
loop_
_entity.id
_entity.type
_entity.pdbx_description
1 polymer ?
#
loop_
_entity_poly.entity_id
_entity_poly.type
_entity_poly.pdbx_seq_one_letter_code
_entity_poly.pdbx_strand_id
1 'polypeptide(L)'
;MDKIKEKLEKLRIESESHHSRAEKAEAEVRQLKEELAKRETEVQSLNNKVTLLQENLDRTEKRVEEVKLKKVEGDKEESQVETLQRKVQMLEQQLEDKGRDLRDATEKSRGLELSVEQAERKAKQLDAEKSDLEKRLDDMTQKYNVVKQELDSTLKGLEDL
;
A
#
# COMPACT_ATOMS: atom_id res chain seq x y z
N MET A 1 105.90 15.20 53.27
CA MET A 1 104.98 14.05 53.17
C MET A 1 103.51 14.43 53.36
N ASP A 2 103.20 15.49 54.11
CA ASP A 2 101.80 15.84 54.42
C ASP A 2 100.98 16.35 53.23
N LYS A 3 101.56 17.15 52.33
CA LYS A 3 100.86 17.61 51.10
C LYS A 3 100.46 16.47 50.15
N ILE A 4 101.22 15.37 50.14
CA ILE A 4 100.92 14.19 49.33
C ILE A 4 99.75 13.41 49.96
N LYS A 5 99.76 13.26 51.30
CA LYS A 5 98.64 12.65 52.03
C LYS A 5 97.35 13.44 51.86
N GLU A 6 97.40 14.77 51.93
CA GLU A 6 96.24 15.64 51.73
C GLU A 6 95.67 15.53 50.30
N LYS A 7 96.54 15.47 49.28
CA LYS A 7 96.10 15.29 47.89
C LYS A 7 95.51 13.90 47.64
N LEU A 8 96.07 12.85 48.26
CA LEU A 8 95.53 11.49 48.20
C LEU A 8 94.16 11.41 48.88
N GLU A 9 93.98 12.09 50.01
CA GLU A 9 92.69 12.16 50.70
C GLU A 9 91.64 12.91 49.88
N LYS A 10 92.00 14.04 49.24
CA LYS A 10 91.10 14.75 48.32
C LYS A 10 90.70 13.89 47.12
N LEU A 11 91.65 13.19 46.51
CA LEU A 11 91.37 12.28 45.39
C LEU A 11 90.47 11.11 45.83
N ARG A 12 90.63 10.62 47.06
CA ARG A 12 89.76 9.59 47.64
C ARG A 12 88.33 10.11 47.80
N ILE A 13 88.15 11.28 48.41
CA ILE A 13 86.83 11.91 48.60
C ILE A 13 86.16 12.21 47.25
N GLU A 14 86.91 12.72 46.27
CA GLU A 14 86.42 12.97 44.91
C GLU A 14 86.01 11.65 44.24
N SER A 15 86.82 10.60 44.35
CA SER A 15 86.50 9.27 43.83
C SER A 15 85.24 8.68 44.47
N GLU A 16 85.08 8.78 45.79
CA GLU A 16 83.90 8.32 46.52
C GLU A 16 82.65 9.14 46.12
N SER A 17 82.80 10.46 45.91
CA SER A 17 81.71 11.33 45.42
C SER A 17 81.29 10.99 43.98
N HIS A 18 82.25 10.78 43.09
CA HIS A 18 81.99 10.35 41.71
C HIS A 18 81.33 8.97 41.67
N HIS A 19 81.78 8.04 42.50
CA HIS A 19 81.18 6.72 42.63
C HIS A 19 79.72 6.81 43.11
N SER A 20 79.45 7.58 44.17
CA SER A 20 78.07 7.79 44.65
C SER A 20 77.16 8.44 43.61
N ARG A 21 77.69 9.38 42.79
CA ARG A 21 76.94 9.98 41.68
C ARG A 21 76.67 8.97 40.56
N ALA A 22 77.63 8.11 40.25
CA ALA A 22 77.46 7.06 39.25
C ALA A 22 76.40 6.05 39.70
N GLU A 23 76.45 5.57 40.93
CA GLU A 23 75.45 4.65 41.49
C GLU A 23 74.03 5.25 41.46
N LYS A 24 73.88 6.54 41.83
CA LYS A 24 72.58 7.23 41.74
C LYS A 24 72.08 7.34 40.31
N ALA A 25 72.95 7.73 39.37
CA ALA A 25 72.58 7.82 37.97
C ALA A 25 72.20 6.45 37.39
N GLU A 26 72.92 5.39 37.75
CA GLU A 26 72.60 4.01 37.33
C GLU A 26 71.25 3.55 37.89
N ALA A 27 70.95 3.87 39.15
CA ALA A 27 69.65 3.59 39.76
C ALA A 27 68.50 4.33 39.07
N GLU A 28 68.68 5.63 38.78
CA GLU A 28 67.69 6.44 38.03
C GLU A 28 67.48 5.90 36.62
N VAL A 29 68.56 5.57 35.89
CA VAL A 29 68.47 4.97 34.55
C VAL A 29 67.71 3.65 34.58
N ARG A 30 67.92 2.82 35.61
CA ARG A 30 67.18 1.56 35.77
C ARG A 30 65.70 1.82 36.01
N GLN A 31 65.34 2.76 36.89
CA GLN A 31 63.95 3.13 37.15
C GLN A 31 63.26 3.66 35.89
N LEU A 32 63.92 4.56 35.15
CA LEU A 32 63.40 5.10 33.89
C LEU A 32 63.19 4.03 32.83
N LYS A 33 64.07 3.03 32.74
CA LYS A 33 63.90 1.88 31.83
C LYS A 33 62.70 1.02 32.22
N GLU A 34 62.49 0.77 33.51
CA GLU A 34 61.33 0.01 34.00
C GLU A 34 60.01 0.77 33.75
N GLU A 35 60.00 2.09 33.95
CA GLU A 35 58.83 2.93 33.63
C GLU A 35 58.57 2.97 32.13
N LEU A 36 59.61 3.13 31.30
CA LEU A 36 59.48 3.12 29.84
C LEU A 36 58.86 1.80 29.36
N ALA A 37 59.32 0.65 29.84
CA ALA A 37 58.77 -0.65 29.46
C ALA A 37 57.29 -0.80 29.84
N LYS A 38 56.89 -0.27 31.02
CA LYS A 38 55.47 -0.24 31.43
C LYS A 38 54.65 0.64 30.49
N ARG A 39 55.15 1.82 30.14
CA ARG A 39 54.49 2.75 29.22
C ARG A 39 54.37 2.19 27.82
N GLU A 40 55.40 1.51 27.30
CA GLU A 40 55.35 0.85 25.99
C GLU A 40 54.27 -0.24 25.94
N THR A 41 54.15 -1.03 27.02
CA THR A 41 53.11 -2.06 27.14
C THR A 41 51.70 -1.43 27.20
N GLU A 42 51.55 -0.34 27.95
CA GLU A 42 50.29 0.41 28.05
C GLU A 42 49.89 1.01 26.69
N VAL A 43 50.84 1.62 25.97
CA VAL A 43 50.64 2.17 24.63
C VAL A 43 50.21 1.07 23.66
N GLN A 44 50.83 -0.10 23.70
CA GLN A 44 50.45 -1.22 22.85
C GLN A 44 49.02 -1.71 23.16
N SER A 45 48.65 -1.80 24.44
CA SER A 45 47.30 -2.17 24.86
C SER A 45 46.25 -1.16 24.39
N LEU A 46 46.54 0.14 24.55
CA LEU A 46 45.67 1.22 24.11
C LEU A 46 45.51 1.22 22.58
N ASN A 47 46.60 1.02 21.83
CA ASN A 47 46.54 0.93 20.38
C ASN A 47 45.66 -0.24 19.92
N ASN A 48 45.79 -1.42 20.52
CA ASN A 48 44.93 -2.56 20.21
C ASN A 48 43.45 -2.25 20.50
N LYS A 49 43.17 -1.57 21.61
CA LYS A 49 41.81 -1.14 21.97
C LYS A 49 41.25 -0.12 20.98
N VAL A 50 42.07 0.83 20.53
CA VAL A 50 41.68 1.82 19.52
C VAL A 50 41.32 1.12 18.21
N THR A 51 42.15 0.19 17.72
CA THR A 51 41.86 -0.58 16.50
C THR A 51 40.53 -1.34 16.63
N LEU A 52 40.30 -2.03 17.75
CA LEU A 52 39.05 -2.75 17.97
C LEU A 52 37.82 -1.81 18.02
N LEU A 53 37.97 -0.63 18.64
CA LEU A 53 36.91 0.37 18.67
C LEU A 53 36.61 0.94 17.29
N GLN A 54 37.63 1.18 16.47
CA GLN A 54 37.47 1.62 15.08
C GLN A 54 36.73 0.57 14.25
N GLU A 55 37.12 -0.71 14.33
CA GLU A 55 36.41 -1.79 13.62
C GLU A 55 34.95 -1.92 14.05
N ASN A 56 34.66 -1.78 15.35
CA ASN A 56 33.29 -1.83 15.86
C ASN A 56 32.48 -0.61 15.45
N LEU A 57 33.09 0.58 15.38
CA LEU A 57 32.46 1.78 14.89
C LEU A 57 32.07 1.60 13.41
N ASP A 58 33.00 1.19 12.56
CA ASP A 58 32.75 0.94 11.13
C ASP A 58 31.62 -0.08 10.91
N ARG A 59 31.60 -1.17 11.69
CA ARG A 59 30.51 -2.16 11.63
C ARG A 59 29.17 -1.57 12.05
N THR A 60 29.17 -0.73 13.08
CA THR A 60 27.95 -0.10 13.58
C THR A 60 27.41 0.92 12.58
N GLU A 61 28.28 1.73 11.98
CA GLU A 61 27.93 2.69 10.94
C GLU A 61 27.30 2.00 9.72
N LYS A 62 27.89 0.90 9.24
CA LYS A 62 27.30 0.09 8.16
C LYS A 62 25.91 -0.43 8.52
N ARG A 63 25.73 -0.96 9.73
CA ARG A 63 24.43 -1.45 10.19
C ARG A 63 23.39 -0.32 10.28
N VAL A 64 23.80 0.87 10.74
CA VAL A 64 22.92 2.04 10.79
C VAL A 64 22.48 2.44 9.39
N GLU A 65 23.39 2.44 8.42
CA GLU A 65 23.06 2.77 7.03
C GLU A 65 22.09 1.74 6.41
N GLU A 66 22.32 0.44 6.62
CA GLU A 66 21.39 -0.61 6.19
C GLU A 66 20.00 -0.45 6.80
N VAL A 67 19.90 -0.11 8.09
CA VAL A 67 18.61 0.12 8.76
C VAL A 67 17.91 1.36 8.21
N LYS A 68 18.65 2.44 7.93
CA LYS A 68 18.08 3.65 7.30
C LYS A 68 17.51 3.35 5.92
N LEU A 69 18.25 2.60 5.10
CA LEU A 69 17.77 2.21 3.76
C LEU A 69 16.49 1.37 3.85
N LYS A 70 16.47 0.36 4.73
CA LYS A 70 15.27 -0.46 4.97
C LYS A 70 14.09 0.36 5.48
N LYS A 71 14.34 1.37 6.30
CA LYS A 71 13.29 2.28 6.77
C LYS A 71 12.68 3.07 5.61
N VAL A 72 13.51 3.64 4.73
CA VAL A 72 13.03 4.39 3.56
C VAL A 72 12.23 3.49 2.62
N GLU A 73 12.67 2.24 2.43
CA GLU A 73 11.91 1.24 1.67
C GLU A 73 10.57 0.92 2.34
N GLY A 74 10.55 0.73 3.66
CA GLY A 74 9.33 0.51 4.45
C GLY A 74 8.34 1.69 4.37
N ASP A 75 8.82 2.93 4.49
CA ASP A 75 7.97 4.13 4.37
C ASP A 75 7.32 4.22 2.96
N LYS A 76 8.05 3.80 1.92
CA LYS A 76 7.53 3.73 0.54
C LYS A 76 6.49 2.62 0.40
N GLU A 77 6.73 1.45 0.98
CA GLU A 77 5.76 0.34 1.01
C GLU A 77 4.48 0.74 1.74
N GLU A 78 4.58 1.44 2.88
CA GLU A 78 3.43 1.94 3.65
C GLU A 78 2.56 2.90 2.81
N SER A 79 3.20 3.84 2.11
CA SER A 79 2.49 4.74 1.18
C SER A 79 1.79 4.00 0.03
N GLN A 80 2.40 2.94 -0.49
CA GLN A 80 1.79 2.09 -1.51
C GLN A 80 0.59 1.32 -0.95
N VAL A 81 0.71 0.77 0.26
CA VAL A 81 -0.38 0.07 0.96
C VAL A 81 -1.57 1.00 1.17
N GLU A 82 -1.34 2.23 1.66
CA GLU A 82 -2.42 3.22 1.85
C GLU A 82 -3.12 3.54 0.52
N THR A 83 -2.35 3.72 -0.55
CA THR A 83 -2.91 3.97 -1.89
C THR A 83 -3.76 2.80 -2.38
N LEU A 84 -3.30 1.56 -2.18
CA LEU A 84 -4.04 0.37 -2.56
C LEU A 84 -5.31 0.19 -1.72
N GLN A 85 -5.26 0.46 -0.41
CA GLN A 85 -6.44 0.43 0.46
C GLN A 85 -7.51 1.41 0.00
N ARG A 86 -7.15 2.65 -0.35
CA ARG A 86 -8.11 3.64 -0.91
C ARG A 86 -8.73 3.16 -2.23
N LYS A 87 -7.95 2.51 -3.09
CA LYS A 87 -8.47 1.93 -4.35
C LYS A 87 -9.44 0.79 -4.10
N VAL A 88 -9.14 -0.08 -3.13
CA VAL A 88 -10.04 -1.19 -2.74
C VAL A 88 -11.36 -0.63 -2.24
N GLN A 89 -11.35 0.34 -1.32
CA GLN A 89 -12.57 1.00 -0.83
C GLN A 89 -13.40 1.62 -1.96
N MET A 90 -12.75 2.29 -2.91
CA MET A 90 -13.44 2.86 -4.08
C MET A 90 -14.07 1.78 -4.96
N LEU A 91 -13.37 0.67 -5.19
CA LEU A 91 -13.89 -0.45 -5.97
C LEU A 91 -15.05 -1.17 -5.26
N GLU A 92 -14.98 -1.30 -3.93
CA GLU A 92 -16.07 -1.85 -3.12
C GLU A 92 -17.32 -0.98 -3.20
N GLN A 93 -17.18 0.35 -3.10
CA GLN A 93 -18.29 1.28 -3.27
C GLN A 93 -18.89 1.18 -4.68
N GLN A 94 -18.04 1.16 -5.71
CA GLN A 94 -18.50 1.02 -7.10
C GLN A 94 -19.23 -0.31 -7.34
N LEU A 95 -18.77 -1.39 -6.71
CA LEU A 95 -19.43 -2.69 -6.78
C LEU A 95 -20.80 -2.66 -6.11
N GLU A 96 -20.92 -2.02 -4.95
CA GLU A 96 -22.20 -1.85 -4.25
C GLU A 96 -23.18 -1.02 -5.09
N ASP A 97 -22.73 0.11 -5.63
CA ASP A 97 -23.54 0.97 -6.49
C ASP A 97 -24.03 0.21 -7.73
N LYS A 98 -23.14 -0.56 -8.38
CA LYS A 98 -23.53 -1.42 -9.51
C LYS A 98 -24.50 -2.53 -9.11
N GLY A 99 -24.38 -3.05 -7.90
CA GLY A 99 -25.34 -4.00 -7.34
C GLY A 99 -26.74 -3.39 -7.16
N ARG A 100 -26.82 -2.12 -6.75
CA ARG A 100 -28.09 -1.37 -6.67
C ARG A 100 -28.67 -1.10 -8.05
N ASP A 101 -27.86 -0.56 -8.97
CA ASP A 101 -28.25 -0.29 -10.36
C ASP A 101 -28.85 -1.55 -11.02
N LEU A 102 -28.23 -2.72 -10.81
CA LEU A 102 -28.68 -3.98 -11.37
C LEU A 102 -30.05 -4.41 -10.80
N ARG A 103 -30.28 -4.24 -9.49
CA ARG A 103 -31.57 -4.57 -8.88
C ARG A 103 -32.67 -3.68 -9.42
N ASP A 104 -32.43 -2.37 -9.48
CA ASP A 104 -33.39 -1.40 -9.99
C ASP A 104 -33.73 -1.66 -11.46
N ALA A 105 -32.72 -1.95 -12.29
CA ALA A 105 -32.92 -2.33 -13.69
C ALA A 105 -33.72 -3.63 -13.82
N THR A 106 -33.48 -4.61 -12.95
CA THR A 106 -34.20 -5.89 -12.94
C THR A 106 -35.68 -5.69 -12.57
N GLU A 107 -35.96 -4.89 -11.54
CA GLU A 107 -37.34 -4.58 -11.13
C GLU A 107 -38.10 -3.83 -12.23
N LYS A 108 -37.44 -2.86 -12.88
CA LYS A 108 -38.01 -2.13 -14.01
C LYS A 108 -38.31 -3.07 -15.20
N SER A 109 -37.40 -3.99 -15.52
CA SER A 109 -37.62 -4.98 -16.58
C SER A 109 -38.86 -5.82 -16.29
N ARG A 110 -39.00 -6.32 -15.06
CA ARG A 110 -40.17 -7.11 -14.65
C ARG A 110 -41.47 -6.31 -14.71
N GLY A 111 -41.44 -5.02 -14.35
CA GLY A 111 -42.59 -4.12 -14.49
C GLY A 111 -42.99 -3.92 -15.95
N LEU A 112 -42.02 -3.77 -16.85
CA LEU A 112 -42.27 -3.66 -18.29
C LEU A 112 -42.84 -4.96 -18.86
N GLU A 113 -42.28 -6.12 -18.48
CA GLU A 113 -42.80 -7.44 -18.90
C GLU A 113 -44.27 -7.62 -18.52
N LEU A 114 -44.66 -7.27 -17.28
CA LEU A 114 -46.04 -7.32 -16.84
C LEU A 114 -46.94 -6.38 -17.65
N SER A 115 -46.46 -5.16 -17.95
CA SER A 115 -47.21 -4.20 -18.77
C SER A 115 -47.39 -4.70 -20.21
N VAL A 116 -46.38 -5.35 -20.79
CA VAL A 116 -46.45 -5.96 -22.12
C VAL A 116 -47.48 -7.09 -22.11
N GLU A 117 -47.45 -7.97 -21.12
CA GLU A 117 -48.42 -9.07 -21.00
C GLU A 117 -49.87 -8.55 -20.89
N GLN A 118 -50.08 -7.48 -20.11
CA GLN A 118 -51.40 -6.84 -20.01
C GLN A 118 -51.84 -6.22 -21.34
N ALA A 119 -50.93 -5.55 -22.06
CA ALA A 119 -51.22 -4.97 -23.36
C ALA A 119 -51.56 -6.05 -24.40
N GLU A 120 -50.84 -7.17 -24.42
CA GLU A 120 -51.10 -8.31 -25.29
C GLU A 120 -52.47 -8.95 -25.01
N ARG A 121 -52.83 -9.13 -23.74
CA ARG A 121 -54.16 -9.64 -23.37
C ARG A 121 -55.27 -8.71 -23.86
N LYS A 122 -55.10 -7.40 -23.68
CA LYS A 122 -56.07 -6.39 -24.14
C LYS A 122 -56.17 -6.35 -25.66
N ALA A 123 -55.06 -6.47 -26.39
CA ALA A 123 -55.06 -6.54 -27.84
C ALA A 123 -55.87 -7.75 -28.32
N LYS A 124 -55.63 -8.94 -27.75
CA LYS A 124 -56.40 -10.16 -28.08
C LYS A 124 -57.90 -10.01 -27.81
N GLN A 125 -58.28 -9.35 -26.71
CA GLN A 125 -59.68 -9.08 -26.42
C GLN A 125 -60.31 -8.15 -27.47
N LEU A 126 -59.64 -7.04 -27.81
CA LEU A 126 -60.12 -6.09 -28.80
C LEU A 126 -60.23 -6.74 -30.19
N ASP A 127 -59.29 -7.59 -30.57
CA ASP A 127 -59.35 -8.33 -31.84
C ASP A 127 -60.55 -9.28 -31.90
N ALA A 128 -60.87 -9.95 -30.78
CA ALA A 128 -62.06 -10.80 -30.68
C ALA A 128 -63.36 -9.97 -30.78
N GLU A 129 -63.46 -8.87 -30.03
CA GLU A 129 -64.61 -7.96 -30.08
C GLU A 129 -64.81 -7.37 -31.48
N LYS A 130 -63.72 -6.99 -32.15
CA LYS A 130 -63.74 -6.51 -33.53
C LYS A 130 -64.29 -7.58 -34.48
N SER A 131 -63.81 -8.82 -34.38
CA SER A 131 -64.30 -9.92 -35.22
C SER A 131 -65.80 -10.18 -35.02
N ASP A 132 -66.28 -10.10 -33.77
CA ASP A 132 -67.71 -10.26 -33.48
C ASP A 132 -68.55 -9.08 -34.01
N LEU A 133 -68.04 -7.85 -33.93
CA LEU A 133 -68.69 -6.68 -34.53
C LEU A 133 -68.74 -6.76 -36.05
N GLU A 134 -67.67 -7.20 -36.71
CA GLU A 134 -67.62 -7.41 -38.16
C GLU A 134 -68.68 -8.43 -38.61
N LYS A 135 -68.81 -9.57 -37.91
CA LYS A 135 -69.87 -10.56 -38.20
C LYS A 135 -71.27 -9.98 -38.05
N ARG A 136 -71.54 -9.24 -36.97
CA ARG A 136 -72.85 -8.60 -36.75
C ARG A 136 -73.16 -7.56 -37.81
N LEU A 137 -72.16 -6.81 -38.25
CA LEU A 137 -72.30 -5.83 -39.32
C LEU A 137 -72.66 -6.51 -40.64
N ASP A 138 -71.98 -7.59 -40.99
CA ASP A 138 -72.28 -8.40 -42.18
C ASP A 138 -73.71 -8.95 -42.13
N ASP A 139 -74.11 -9.56 -41.01
CA ASP A 139 -75.47 -10.09 -40.81
C ASP A 139 -76.55 -9.01 -40.96
N MET A 140 -76.33 -7.83 -40.36
CA MET A 140 -77.27 -6.70 -40.46
C MET A 140 -77.32 -6.13 -41.87
N THR A 141 -76.18 -6.07 -42.56
CA THR A 141 -76.10 -5.63 -43.95
C THR A 141 -76.87 -6.58 -44.87
N GLN A 142 -76.74 -7.90 -44.67
CA GLN A 142 -77.53 -8.90 -45.40
C GLN A 142 -79.03 -8.72 -45.16
N LYS A 143 -79.46 -8.61 -43.89
CA LYS A 143 -80.88 -8.38 -43.55
C LYS A 143 -81.42 -7.09 -44.16
N TYR A 144 -80.65 -6.00 -44.08
CA TYR A 144 -81.03 -4.73 -44.68
C TYR A 144 -81.22 -4.85 -46.20
N ASN A 145 -80.32 -5.54 -46.89
CA ASN A 145 -80.43 -5.76 -48.33
C ASN A 145 -81.67 -6.59 -48.69
N VAL A 146 -82.00 -7.63 -47.92
CA VAL A 146 -83.22 -8.42 -48.10
C VAL A 146 -84.47 -7.56 -47.92
N VAL A 147 -84.58 -6.84 -46.79
CA VAL A 147 -85.73 -5.97 -46.50
C VAL A 147 -85.89 -4.88 -47.56
N LYS A 148 -84.77 -4.32 -48.04
CA LYS A 148 -84.79 -3.33 -49.12
C LYS A 148 -85.34 -3.91 -50.42
N GLN A 149 -84.90 -5.12 -50.81
CA GLN A 149 -85.43 -5.81 -51.99
C GLN A 149 -86.91 -6.14 -51.86
N GLU A 150 -87.36 -6.60 -50.69
CA GLU A 150 -88.77 -6.86 -50.40
C GLU A 150 -89.62 -5.58 -50.50
N LEU A 151 -89.11 -4.46 -49.97
CA LEU A 151 -89.77 -3.16 -50.06
C LEU A 151 -89.86 -2.68 -51.51
N ASP A 152 -88.76 -2.74 -52.27
CA ASP A 152 -88.72 -2.36 -53.68
C ASP A 152 -89.70 -3.20 -54.52
N SER A 153 -89.80 -4.51 -54.22
CA SER A 153 -90.76 -5.42 -54.85
C SER A 153 -92.21 -5.05 -54.50
N THR A 154 -92.48 -4.72 -53.23
CA THR A 154 -93.82 -4.32 -52.77
C THR A 154 -94.25 -3.00 -53.39
N LEU A 155 -93.35 -2.02 -53.48
CA LEU A 155 -93.61 -0.73 -54.13
C LEU A 155 -93.95 -0.90 -55.61
N LYS A 156 -93.19 -1.73 -56.36
CA LYS A 156 -93.53 -2.07 -57.75
C LYS A 156 -94.90 -2.72 -57.87
N GLY A 157 -95.21 -3.69 -57.01
CA GLY A 157 -96.52 -4.34 -57.01
C GLY A 157 -97.69 -3.38 -56.72
N LEU A 158 -97.44 -2.29 -55.99
CA LEU A 158 -98.41 -1.21 -55.77
C LEU A 158 -98.51 -0.25 -56.95
N GLU A 159 -97.45 -0.04 -57.72
CA GLU A 159 -97.46 0.77 -58.95
C GLU A 159 -98.14 0.06 -60.13
N ASP A 160 -98.14 -1.28 -60.12
CA ASP A 160 -98.79 -2.12 -61.14
C ASP A 160 -100.31 -2.34 -60.89
N LEU A 161 -100.86 -1.74 -59.83
CA LEU A 161 -102.27 -1.79 -59.39
C LEU A 161 -103.04 -0.51 -59.75
#